data_AF-A0A645GPU2-F1
#
_entry.id   AF-A0A645GPU2-F1
#
_cell.length_a   1.000
_cell.length_b   1.000
_cell.length_c   1.000
_cell.angle_alpha   90.00
_cell.angle_beta   90.00
_cell.angle_gamma   90.00
#
_symmetry.space_group_name_H-M   'P 1'
#
loop_
_entity.id
_entity.type
_entity.pdbx_description
1 polymer ?
#
loop_
_entity_poly.entity_id
_entity_poly.type
_entity_poly.pdbx_seq_one_letter_code
_entity_poly.pdbx_strand_id
1 'polypeptide(L)' 'MPCLGYKYNLPLEEIKKLNVPVLNYGPHGKDPHKFTERILVDYSFEIVPELVRYMIEELIK' A
#
# COMPACT_ATOMS: atom_id res chain seq x y z
N MET A 1 -15.03 3.06 -2.90
CA MET A 1 -15.22 3.36 -1.46
C MET A 1 -16.65 3.82 -1.24
N PRO A 2 -17.37 3.30 -0.24
CA PRO A 2 -18.68 3.82 0.11
C PRO A 2 -18.54 5.29 0.53
N CYS A 3 -19.46 6.15 0.12
CA CYS A 3 -19.49 7.57 0.48
C CYS A 3 -20.83 7.88 1.13
N LEU A 4 -20.79 8.39 2.37
CA LEU A 4 -21.97 8.71 3.16
C LEU A 4 -22.39 10.17 2.91
N GLY A 5 -22.96 10.44 1.75
CA GLY A 5 -23.55 11.75 1.40
C GLY A 5 -22.55 12.83 0.94
N TYR A 6 -21.24 12.66 1.15
CA TYR A 6 -20.19 13.50 0.58
C TYR A 6 -19.04 12.65 0.04
N LYS A 7 -18.44 13.09 -1.07
CA LYS A 7 -17.26 12.48 -1.67
C LYS A 7 -16.06 13.38 -1.41
N TYR A 8 -14.98 12.80 -0.90
CA TYR A 8 -13.71 13.49 -0.84
C TYR A 8 -13.20 13.71 -2.27
N ASN A 9 -12.93 14.96 -2.64
CA ASN A 9 -12.28 15.31 -3.90
C ASN A 9 -10.76 15.20 -3.69
N LEU A 10 -10.17 14.13 -4.20
CA LEU A 10 -8.73 13.89 -4.11
C LEU A 10 -7.98 14.94 -4.96
N PRO A 11 -7.07 15.75 -4.37
CA PRO A 11 -6.34 16.81 -5.07
C PRO A 11 -5.19 16.23 -5.91
N LEU A 12 -5.55 15.59 -7.02
CA LEU A 12 -4.62 14.83 -7.86
C LEU A 12 -3.53 15.72 -8.46
N GLU A 13 -3.85 16.96 -8.84
CA GLU A 13 -2.87 17.87 -9.46
C GLU A 13 -1.83 18.35 -8.44
N GLU A 14 -2.24 18.61 -7.20
CA GLU A 14 -1.36 18.95 -6.10
C GLU A 14 -0.44 17.78 -5.72
N ILE A 15 -0.98 16.56 -5.67
CA ILE A 15 -0.20 15.34 -5.39
C ILE A 15 0.87 15.12 -6.47
N LYS A 16 0.51 15.28 -7.76
CA LYS A 16 1.45 15.14 -8.88
C LYS A 16 2.60 16.14 -8.82
N LYS A 17 2.34 17.39 -8.37
CA LYS A 17 3.38 18.43 -8.26
C LYS A 17 4.49 18.08 -7.28
N LEU A 18 4.26 17.20 -6.31
CA LEU A 18 5.32 16.74 -5.40
C LEU A 18 6.45 16.04 -6.17
N ASN A 19 6.13 15.35 -7.28
CA ASN A 19 7.10 14.71 -8.18
C ASN A 19 8.19 13.90 -7.44
N VAL A 20 7.79 13.18 -6.40
CA VAL A 20 8.69 12.34 -5.60
C VAL A 20 8.68 10.90 -6.12
N PRO A 21 9.78 10.15 -6.00
CA PRO A 21 9.75 8.72 -6.26
C PRO A 21 8.80 8.04 -5.26
N VAL A 22 7.93 7.16 -5.76
CA VAL A 22 6.97 6.40 -4.96
C VAL A 22 7.15 4.92 -5.22
N LEU A 23 7.23 4.13 -4.15
CA LEU A 23 7.20 2.69 -4.18
C LEU A 23 6.00 2.20 -3.37
N ASN A 24 5.21 1.29 -3.94
CA ASN A 24 4.16 0.58 -3.23
C ASN A 24 4.60 -0.87 -3.06
N TYR A 25 4.84 -1.28 -1.82
CA TYR A 25 5.28 -2.62 -1.48
C TYR A 25 4.50 -3.14 -0.27
N GLY A 26 4.11 -4.41 -0.30
CA GLY A 26 3.24 -4.96 0.73
C GLY A 26 2.95 -6.46 0.57
N PRO A 27 1.95 -6.97 1.32
CA PRO A 27 1.64 -8.38 1.40
C PRO A 27 1.15 -8.98 0.08
N HIS A 28 1.24 -10.31 -0.02
CA HIS A 28 0.71 -11.05 -1.16
C HIS A 28 -0.76 -11.38 -0.93
N GLY A 29 -1.63 -10.55 -1.51
CA GLY A 29 -3.09 -10.70 -1.43
C GLY A 29 -3.73 -11.08 -2.75
N LYS A 30 -4.96 -11.58 -2.67
CA LYS A 30 -5.83 -11.80 -3.83
C LYS A 30 -7.26 -11.36 -3.52
N ASP A 31 -7.93 -10.85 -4.56
CA ASP A 31 -9.33 -10.42 -4.52
C ASP A 31 -9.64 -9.27 -3.54
N PRO A 32 -8.87 -8.16 -3.55
CA PRO A 32 -9.14 -7.03 -2.66
C PRO A 32 -10.54 -6.43 -2.90
N HIS A 33 -11.20 -6.08 -1.80
CA HIS A 33 -12.57 -5.54 -1.78
C HIS A 33 -13.66 -6.49 -2.30
N LYS A 34 -13.38 -7.80 -2.36
CA LYS A 34 -14.38 -8.85 -2.63
C LYS A 34 -14.60 -9.68 -1.37
N PHE A 35 -15.72 -10.39 -1.29
CA PHE A 35 -15.97 -11.32 -0.18
C PHE A 35 -14.99 -12.51 -0.12
N THR A 36 -14.26 -12.77 -1.22
CA THR A 36 -13.21 -13.79 -1.33
C THR A 36 -11.80 -13.24 -1.07
N GLU A 37 -11.68 -12.03 -0.53
CA GLU A 37 -10.42 -11.41 -0.16
C GLU A 37 -9.61 -12.30 0.79
N ARG A 38 -8.33 -12.48 0.50
CA ARG A 38 -7.41 -13.32 1.29
C ARG A 38 -5.96 -12.92 1.06
N ILE A 39 -5.10 -13.32 1.98
CA ILE A 39 -3.66 -13.09 1.93
C ILE A 39 -2.89 -14.39 2.15
N LEU A 40 -1.67 -14.48 1.61
CA LEU A 40 -0.74 -15.55 1.92
C LEU A 40 -0.09 -15.26 3.29
N VAL A 41 -0.51 -15.99 4.32
CA VAL A 41 -0.20 -15.68 5.73
C VAL A 41 1.30 -15.67 5.99
N ASP A 42 1.98 -16.78 5.71
CA ASP A 42 3.42 -16.95 6.00
C ASP A 42 4.25 -15.83 5.35
N TYR A 43 3.99 -15.55 4.08
CA TYR A 43 4.67 -14.46 3.38
C TYR A 43 4.33 -13.09 3.98
N SER A 44 3.05 -12.83 4.26
CA SER A 44 2.58 -11.49 4.63
C SER A 44 2.93 -11.10 6.07
N PHE A 45 2.97 -12.05 7.00
CA PHE A 45 3.22 -11.80 8.42
C PHE A 45 4.65 -12.11 8.87
N GLU A 46 5.39 -12.96 8.14
CA GLU A 46 6.75 -13.33 8.54
C GLU A 46 7.80 -12.70 7.62
N ILE A 47 7.60 -12.76 6.30
CA ILE A 47 8.60 -12.34 5.31
C ILE A 47 8.52 -10.83 5.02
N VAL A 48 7.33 -10.31 4.74
CA VAL A 48 7.14 -8.91 4.34
C VAL A 48 7.61 -7.90 5.38
N PRO A 49 7.38 -8.08 6.70
CA PRO A 49 7.89 -7.15 7.70
C PRO A 49 9.43 -7.02 7.67
N GLU A 50 10.14 -8.14 7.53
CA GLU A 50 11.61 -8.13 7.42
C GLU A 50 12.10 -7.45 6.14
N LEU A 51 11.43 -7.70 5.01
CA LEU A 51 11.78 -7.04 3.74
C LEU A 51 11.49 -5.54 3.77
N VAL A 52 10.40 -5.11 4.41
CA VAL A 52 10.11 -3.67 4.60
C VAL A 52 11.16 -3.03 5.49
N ARG A 53 11.53 -3.66 6.61
CA ARG A 53 12.60 -3.15 7.48
C ARG A 53 13.91 -3.02 6.73
N TYR A 54 14.33 -4.07 6.03
CA TYR A 54 15.54 -4.08 5.22
C TYR A 54 15.53 -2.98 4.15
N MET A 55 14.42 -2.83 3.42
CA MET A 55 14.26 -1.79 2.41
C MET A 55 14.44 -0.38 3.00
N ILE A 56 13.81 -0.11 4.14
CA ILE A 56 13.93 1.19 4.82
C ILE A 56 15.38 1.42 5.25
N GLU A 57 16.05 0.41 5.81
CA GLU A 57 17.45 0.49 6.21
C GLU A 57 18.38 0.77 5.03
N GLU A 58 18.15 0.17 3.86
CA GLU A 58 18.94 0.46 2.66
C GLU A 58 18.65 1.83 2.04
N LEU A 59 17.41 2.32 2.14
CA LEU A 59 17.01 3.61 1.56
C LEU A 59 17.49 4.82 2.38
N ILE A 60 17.73 4.64 3.69
CA ILE A 60 18.12 5.72 4.60
C ILE A 60 19.66 5.77 4.81
N LYS A 61 20.42 4.80 4.26
CA LYS A 61 21.88 4.91 4.17
C LYS A 61 22.31 6.06 3.28
#